data_AF-A0A7C1IBK7-F1
#
_entry.id   AF-A0A7C1IBK7-F1
#
_cell.length_a   1.000
_cell.length_b   1.000
_cell.length_c   1.000
_cell.angle_alpha   90.00
_cell.angle_beta   90.00
_cell.angle_gamma   90.00
#
_symmetry.space_group_name_H-M   'P 1'
#
loop_
_entity.id
_entity.type
_entity.pdbx_description
1 polymer ?
#
loop_
_entity_poly.entity_id
_entity_poly.type
_entity_poly.pdbx_seq_one_letter_code
_entity_poly.pdbx_strand_id
1 'polypeptide(L)'
;MNLTDIKGIGETYAKKLKRAGVTSIHDLRKMNISQVAKTAGLGEKLLQQWQETARQMNLLTDIKGIGPTFEKKLKKQGIHTVEDLAGADLALAQKMGVTEKRFADWTQQARQMTTPPQPVAKKAVVAEDIGPGNAAITLQGETACVKIKEKVHEKVPVFRGAGMDHRATAESIAVHVDSDDTTRLWFDGAWHGNIPVTREGLWQRLKRKLIG
;
A
#
# COMPACT_ATOMS: atom_id res chain seq x y z
N MET A 1 -0.49 -2.09 -20.69
CA MET A 1 0.14 -3.42 -20.73
C MET A 1 -0.07 -4.08 -22.08
N ASN A 2 0.95 -4.79 -22.55
CA ASN A 2 1.04 -5.53 -23.80
C ASN A 2 1.27 -7.02 -23.51
N LEU A 3 1.04 -7.88 -24.50
CA LEU A 3 1.33 -9.31 -24.36
C LEU A 3 2.81 -9.59 -24.02
N THR A 4 3.71 -8.73 -24.49
CA THR A 4 5.16 -8.82 -24.24
C THR A 4 5.57 -8.55 -22.81
N ASP A 5 4.68 -8.00 -21.99
CA ASP A 5 4.95 -7.76 -20.56
C ASP A 5 4.92 -9.08 -19.76
N ILE A 6 4.35 -10.15 -20.34
CA ILE A 6 4.32 -11.48 -19.74
C ILE A 6 5.63 -12.21 -20.05
N LYS A 7 6.35 -12.60 -18.99
CA LYS A 7 7.59 -13.36 -19.09
C LYS A 7 7.40 -14.61 -19.97
N GLY A 8 8.22 -14.73 -21.01
CA GLY A 8 8.18 -15.83 -21.97
C GLY A 8 7.40 -15.52 -23.26
N ILE A 9 6.64 -14.42 -23.33
CA ILE A 9 5.99 -13.97 -24.56
C ILE A 9 6.87 -12.91 -25.24
N GLY A 10 7.83 -13.35 -26.06
CA GLY A 10 8.57 -12.44 -26.94
C GLY A 10 7.76 -11.96 -28.15
N GLU A 11 8.29 -11.02 -28.93
CA GLU A 11 7.68 -10.47 -30.15
C GLU A 11 7.19 -11.54 -31.13
N THR A 12 7.96 -12.61 -31.31
CA THR A 12 7.59 -13.74 -32.18
C THR A 12 6.31 -14.43 -31.72
N TYR A 13 6.19 -14.70 -30.42
CA TYR A 13 4.99 -15.32 -29.85
C TYR A 13 3.82 -14.35 -29.83
N ALA A 14 4.06 -13.08 -29.50
CA ALA A 14 3.04 -12.04 -29.56
C ALA A 14 2.44 -11.92 -30.98
N LYS A 15 3.24 -11.98 -32.04
CA LYS A 15 2.75 -11.99 -33.44
C LYS A 15 1.90 -13.23 -33.75
N LYS A 16 2.31 -14.42 -33.29
CA LYS A 16 1.53 -15.66 -33.46
C LYS A 16 0.19 -15.59 -32.73
N LEU A 17 0.18 -15.10 -31.49
CA LEU A 17 -1.04 -14.89 -30.71
C LEU A 17 -1.98 -13.90 -31.40
N LYS A 18 -1.46 -12.77 -31.90
CA LYS A 18 -2.24 -11.78 -32.66
C LYS A 18 -2.89 -12.38 -33.90
N ARG A 19 -2.17 -13.23 -34.66
CA ARG A 19 -2.73 -13.95 -35.83
C ARG A 19 -3.84 -14.92 -35.43
N ALA A 20 -3.79 -15.46 -34.22
CA ALA A 20 -4.83 -16.32 -33.65
C ALA A 20 -5.97 -15.54 -32.95
N GLY A 21 -6.03 -14.21 -33.09
CA GLY A 21 -7.07 -13.36 -32.51
C GLY A 21 -6.84 -12.94 -31.05
N VAL A 22 -5.70 -13.30 -30.45
CA VAL A 22 -5.33 -12.89 -29.08
C VAL A 22 -4.46 -11.65 -29.17
N THR A 23 -5.05 -10.47 -28.96
CA THR A 23 -4.38 -9.17 -29.16
C THR A 23 -4.03 -8.45 -27.87
N SER A 24 -4.66 -8.83 -26.77
CA SER A 24 -4.51 -8.20 -25.46
C SER A 24 -4.37 -9.24 -24.33
N ILE A 25 -3.91 -8.80 -23.16
CA ILE A 25 -3.89 -9.63 -21.95
C ILE A 25 -5.31 -10.07 -21.58
N HIS A 26 -6.32 -9.23 -21.84
CA HIS A 26 -7.72 -9.59 -21.62
C HIS A 26 -8.16 -10.77 -22.51
N ASP A 27 -7.80 -10.75 -23.79
CA ASP A 27 -8.06 -11.85 -24.71
C ASP A 27 -7.34 -13.12 -24.24
N LEU A 28 -6.08 -12.98 -23.81
CA LEU A 28 -5.25 -14.08 -23.34
C LEU A 28 -5.88 -14.79 -22.12
N ARG A 29 -6.49 -14.05 -21.18
CA ARG A 29 -7.22 -14.62 -20.02
C ARG A 29 -8.41 -15.50 -20.40
N LYS A 30 -9.07 -15.15 -21.51
CA LYS A 30 -10.34 -15.73 -21.96
C LYS A 30 -10.20 -16.66 -23.16
N MET A 31 -9.00 -16.77 -23.71
CA MET A 31 -8.77 -17.51 -24.94
C MET A 31 -9.16 -18.99 -24.81
N ASN A 32 -9.64 -19.57 -25.90
CA ASN A 32 -9.77 -21.02 -26.02
C ASN A 32 -8.40 -21.62 -26.37
N ILE A 33 -7.79 -22.32 -25.41
CA ILE A 33 -6.42 -22.85 -25.55
C ILE A 33 -6.29 -23.76 -26.76
N SER A 34 -7.21 -24.71 -26.98
CA SER A 34 -7.06 -25.68 -28.07
C SER A 34 -7.21 -25.02 -29.45
N GLN A 35 -8.12 -24.06 -29.59
CA GLN A 35 -8.29 -23.30 -30.83
C GLN A 35 -7.05 -22.44 -31.13
N VAL A 36 -6.53 -21.75 -30.12
CA VAL A 36 -5.35 -20.89 -30.26
C VAL A 36 -4.10 -21.72 -30.52
N ALA A 37 -3.95 -22.88 -29.87
CA ALA A 37 -2.84 -23.81 -30.09
C ALA A 37 -2.75 -24.23 -31.56
N LYS A 38 -3.89 -24.65 -32.13
CA LYS A 38 -3.99 -25.05 -33.54
C LYS A 38 -3.68 -23.89 -34.48
N THR A 39 -4.24 -22.72 -34.23
CA THR A 39 -4.11 -21.55 -35.12
C THR A 39 -2.73 -20.91 -35.06
N ALA A 40 -2.16 -20.78 -33.85
CA ALA A 40 -0.86 -20.15 -33.62
C ALA A 40 0.32 -21.12 -33.82
N GLY A 41 0.05 -22.44 -33.90
CA GLY A 41 1.08 -23.48 -33.91
C GLY A 41 1.92 -23.47 -32.63
N LEU A 42 1.24 -23.42 -31.48
CA LEU A 42 1.84 -23.35 -30.15
C LEU A 42 1.36 -24.50 -29.26
N GLY A 43 2.19 -24.95 -28.33
CA GLY A 43 1.82 -26.00 -27.39
C GLY A 43 0.75 -25.54 -26.40
N GLU A 44 -0.26 -26.38 -26.16
CA GLU A 44 -1.37 -26.08 -25.23
C GLU A 44 -0.88 -25.80 -23.80
N LYS A 45 0.11 -26.56 -23.31
CA LYS A 45 0.70 -26.37 -21.97
C LYS A 45 1.34 -24.98 -21.81
N LEU A 46 2.01 -24.48 -22.85
CA LEU A 46 2.62 -23.15 -22.84
C LEU A 46 1.54 -22.05 -22.80
N LEU A 47 0.48 -22.21 -23.59
CA LEU A 47 -0.67 -21.31 -23.61
C LEU A 47 -1.43 -21.30 -22.28
N GLN A 48 -1.56 -22.47 -21.63
CA GLN A 48 -2.14 -22.58 -20.29
C GLN A 48 -1.34 -21.77 -19.26
N GLN A 49 -0.01 -21.90 -19.27
CA GLN A 49 0.85 -21.13 -18.35
C GLN A 49 0.68 -19.63 -18.56
N TRP A 50 0.70 -19.16 -19.81
CA TRP A 50 0.49 -17.75 -20.11
C TRP A 50 -0.91 -17.24 -19.78
N GLN A 51 -1.94 -18.05 -20.01
CA GLN A 51 -3.31 -17.72 -19.62
C GLN A 51 -3.43 -17.57 -18.11
N GLU A 52 -2.84 -18.47 -17.34
CA GLU A 52 -2.86 -18.44 -15.88
C GLU A 52 -2.08 -17.23 -15.35
N THR A 53 -0.88 -16.98 -15.86
CA THR A 53 -0.14 -15.75 -15.53
C THR A 53 -0.96 -14.50 -15.84
N ALA A 54 -1.60 -14.44 -17.01
CA ALA A 54 -2.44 -13.32 -17.38
C ALA A 54 -3.61 -13.11 -16.40
N ARG A 55 -4.24 -14.17 -15.89
CA ARG A 55 -5.34 -14.10 -14.91
C ARG A 55 -4.91 -13.55 -13.55
N GLN A 56 -3.65 -13.76 -13.17
CA GLN A 56 -3.10 -13.29 -11.90
C GLN A 56 -2.62 -11.83 -11.94
N MET A 57 -2.48 -11.24 -13.13
CA MET A 57 -2.14 -9.82 -13.26
C MET A 57 -3.31 -8.93 -12.84
N ASN A 58 -3.04 -7.69 -12.45
CA ASN A 58 -4.07 -6.67 -12.27
C ASN A 58 -4.10 -5.76 -13.50
N LEU A 59 -5.26 -5.65 -14.15
CA LEU A 59 -5.46 -4.69 -15.25
C LEU A 59 -6.25 -3.49 -14.74
N LEU A 60 -6.01 -2.32 -15.35
CA LEU A 60 -6.82 -1.12 -15.10
C LEU A 60 -8.32 -1.38 -15.31
N THR A 61 -8.68 -2.25 -16.26
CA THR A 61 -10.07 -2.63 -16.53
C THR A 61 -10.71 -3.52 -15.47
N ASP A 62 -9.93 -4.07 -14.54
CA ASP A 62 -10.44 -4.86 -13.42
C ASP A 62 -10.99 -3.96 -12.30
N ILE A 63 -10.64 -2.67 -12.31
CA ILE A 63 -11.17 -1.65 -11.37
C ILE A 63 -12.59 -1.26 -11.79
N LYS A 64 -13.51 -1.29 -10.82
CA LYS A 64 -14.91 -0.97 -11.07
C LYS A 64 -15.07 0.46 -11.58
N GLY A 65 -15.69 0.57 -12.75
CA GLY A 65 -15.96 1.86 -13.40
C GLY A 65 -14.90 2.30 -14.41
N ILE A 66 -13.79 1.55 -14.56
CA ILE A 66 -12.79 1.75 -15.61
C ILE A 66 -13.07 0.78 -16.76
N GLY A 67 -13.79 1.25 -17.77
CA GLY A 67 -13.94 0.52 -19.04
C GLY A 67 -12.81 0.82 -20.02
N PRO A 68 -12.80 0.20 -21.22
CA PRO A 68 -11.79 0.42 -22.26
C PRO A 68 -11.59 1.90 -22.64
N THR A 69 -12.68 2.67 -22.63
CA THR A 69 -12.63 4.11 -22.92
C THR A 69 -11.82 4.89 -21.88
N PHE A 70 -12.03 4.61 -20.60
CA PHE A 70 -11.29 5.28 -19.52
C PHE A 70 -9.87 4.74 -19.41
N GLU A 71 -9.66 3.45 -19.62
CA GLU A 71 -8.32 2.87 -19.72
C GLU A 71 -7.49 3.58 -20.80
N LYS A 72 -8.06 3.82 -21.98
CA LYS A 72 -7.37 4.56 -23.06
C LYS A 72 -7.05 6.00 -22.65
N LYS A 73 -7.93 6.68 -21.92
CA LYS A 73 -7.68 8.03 -21.40
C LYS A 73 -6.56 8.04 -20.35
N LEU A 74 -6.57 7.09 -19.43
CA LEU A 74 -5.53 6.90 -18.41
C LEU A 74 -4.16 6.70 -19.06
N LYS A 75 -4.07 5.80 -20.05
CA LYS A 75 -2.84 5.56 -20.83
C LYS A 75 -2.34 6.83 -21.53
N LYS A 76 -3.24 7.69 -22.03
CA LYS A 76 -2.85 8.98 -22.63
C LYS A 76 -2.31 9.98 -21.61
N GLN A 77 -2.63 9.82 -20.33
CA GLN A 77 -2.09 10.63 -19.23
C GLN A 77 -0.85 9.98 -18.58
N GLY A 78 -0.29 8.91 -19.17
CA GLY A 78 0.87 8.21 -18.63
C GLY A 78 0.55 7.15 -17.58
N ILE A 79 -0.73 6.85 -17.32
CA ILE A 79 -1.15 5.82 -16.36
C ILE A 79 -1.37 4.52 -17.13
N HIS A 80 -0.41 3.60 -17.06
CA HIS A 80 -0.39 2.37 -17.85
C HIS A 80 -0.68 1.10 -17.05
N THR A 81 -0.48 1.16 -15.73
CA THR A 81 -0.61 0.06 -14.78
C THR A 81 -1.51 0.42 -13.60
N VAL A 82 -1.89 -0.59 -12.81
CA VAL A 82 -2.68 -0.36 -11.59
C VAL A 82 -1.82 0.36 -10.55
N GLU A 83 -0.52 0.08 -10.53
CA GLU A 83 0.48 0.76 -9.70
C GLU A 83 0.59 2.25 -10.03
N ASP A 84 0.64 2.59 -11.32
CA ASP A 84 0.64 4.00 -11.76
C ASP A 84 -0.63 4.73 -11.27
N LEU A 85 -1.78 4.05 -11.36
CA LEU A 85 -3.06 4.62 -10.93
C LEU A 85 -3.14 4.77 -9.41
N ALA A 86 -2.58 3.82 -8.65
CA ALA A 86 -2.55 3.88 -7.19
C ALA A 86 -1.80 5.13 -6.67
N GLY A 87 -0.77 5.57 -7.40
CA GLY A 87 0.02 6.77 -7.12
C GLY A 87 -0.41 8.05 -7.86
N ALA A 88 -1.48 8.01 -8.66
CA ALA A 88 -1.85 9.13 -9.53
C ALA A 88 -2.41 10.34 -8.75
N ASP A 89 -2.09 11.55 -9.24
CA ASP A 89 -2.61 12.82 -8.71
C ASP A 89 -4.10 13.00 -9.06
N LEU A 90 -4.90 13.38 -8.07
CA LEU A 90 -6.33 13.64 -8.22
C LEU A 90 -6.64 14.78 -9.18
N ALA A 91 -5.71 15.72 -9.40
CA ALA A 91 -5.87 16.80 -10.38
C ALA A 91 -6.09 16.28 -11.82
N LEU A 92 -5.73 15.03 -12.12
CA LEU A 92 -5.97 14.39 -13.42
C LEU A 92 -7.46 14.12 -13.68
N ALA A 93 -8.31 14.10 -12.64
CA ALA A 93 -9.75 13.84 -12.78
C ALA A 93 -10.42 14.79 -13.80
N GLN A 94 -10.09 16.07 -13.74
CA GLN A 94 -10.62 17.10 -14.64
C GLN A 94 -10.23 16.84 -16.10
N LYS A 95 -8.95 16.51 -16.35
CA LYS A 95 -8.45 16.19 -17.71
C LYS A 95 -9.12 14.96 -18.32
N MET A 96 -9.60 14.05 -17.48
CA MET A 96 -10.30 12.85 -17.92
C MET A 96 -11.80 13.02 -18.09
N GLY A 97 -12.35 14.15 -17.64
CA GLY A 97 -13.79 14.41 -17.62
C GLY A 97 -14.52 13.52 -16.61
N VAL A 98 -13.92 13.30 -15.44
CA VAL A 98 -14.55 12.58 -14.31
C VAL A 98 -14.50 13.43 -13.06
N THR A 99 -15.39 13.16 -12.11
CA THR A 99 -15.36 13.83 -10.81
C THR A 99 -14.16 13.37 -10.00
N GLU A 100 -13.62 14.27 -9.17
CA GLU A 100 -12.51 13.94 -8.25
C GLU A 100 -12.85 12.76 -7.35
N LYS A 101 -14.09 12.71 -6.83
CA LYS A 101 -14.58 11.57 -6.04
C LYS A 101 -14.46 10.25 -6.81
N ARG A 102 -14.93 10.21 -8.06
CA ARG A 102 -14.87 8.98 -8.88
C ARG A 102 -13.42 8.58 -9.16
N PHE A 103 -12.54 9.55 -9.39
CA PHE A 103 -11.13 9.27 -9.60
C PHE A 103 -10.44 8.78 -8.31
N ALA A 104 -10.77 9.36 -7.16
CA ALA A 104 -10.31 8.89 -5.86
C ALA A 104 -10.78 7.45 -5.56
N ASP A 105 -12.01 7.09 -5.92
CA ASP A 105 -12.50 5.71 -5.80
C ASP A 105 -11.67 4.73 -6.66
N TRP A 106 -11.18 5.17 -7.82
CA TRP A 106 -10.30 4.37 -8.69
C TRP A 106 -8.90 4.22 -8.10
N THR A 107 -8.28 5.30 -7.62
CA THR A 107 -6.95 5.23 -7.00
C THR A 107 -6.98 4.38 -5.71
N GLN A 108 -8.06 4.45 -4.94
CA GLN A 108 -8.27 3.61 -3.75
C GLN A 108 -8.37 2.11 -4.12
N GLN A 109 -9.19 1.76 -5.12
CA GLN A 109 -9.28 0.37 -5.60
C GLN A 109 -7.93 -0.13 -6.13
N ALA A 110 -7.21 0.71 -6.87
CA ALA A 110 -5.88 0.38 -7.36
C ALA A 110 -4.91 0.06 -6.23
N ARG A 111 -4.87 0.89 -5.17
CA ARG A 111 -4.07 0.64 -3.96
C ARG A 111 -4.42 -0.70 -3.30
N GLN A 112 -5.70 -1.08 -3.26
CA GLN A 112 -6.10 -2.35 -2.68
C GLN A 112 -5.61 -3.55 -3.50
N MET A 113 -5.44 -3.38 -4.81
CA MET A 113 -4.96 -4.43 -5.73
C MET A 113 -3.43 -4.58 -5.73
N THR A 114 -2.68 -3.51 -5.43
CA THR A 114 -1.20 -3.47 -5.54
C THR A 114 -0.46 -3.64 -4.22
N THR A 115 -1.17 -3.76 -3.09
CA THR A 115 -0.58 -3.78 -1.74
C THR A 115 -0.45 -5.22 -1.22
N PRO A 116 0.74 -5.74 -0.82
CA PRO A 116 0.79 -6.80 0.19
C PRO A 116 0.28 -6.22 1.51
N PRO A 117 -0.50 -6.95 2.33
CA PRO A 117 -1.42 -6.39 3.30
C PRO A 117 -0.75 -5.33 4.18
N GLN A 118 -0.97 -4.06 3.85
CA GLN A 118 -0.88 -3.01 4.85
C GLN A 118 -2.23 -3.01 5.57
N PRO A 119 -2.23 -2.80 6.90
CA PRO A 119 -3.46 -2.76 7.67
C PRO A 119 -4.34 -1.69 7.04
N VAL A 120 -5.34 -2.16 6.29
CA VAL A 120 -6.54 -1.38 6.03
C VAL A 120 -6.92 -0.81 7.39
N ALA A 121 -6.93 0.51 7.51
CA ALA A 121 -7.77 1.17 8.49
C ALA A 121 -9.20 0.72 8.13
N LYS A 122 -9.56 -0.47 8.60
CA LYS A 122 -10.92 -0.95 8.63
C LYS A 122 -11.64 0.12 9.43
N LYS A 123 -12.67 0.72 8.83
CA LYS A 123 -13.71 1.36 9.63
C LYS A 123 -14.14 0.34 10.69
N ALA A 124 -13.86 0.68 11.94
CA ALA A 124 -14.50 0.21 13.16
C ALA A 124 -14.80 -1.30 13.24
N VAL A 125 -13.82 -2.06 13.75
CA VAL A 125 -14.12 -3.00 14.84
C VAL A 125 -13.20 -2.59 15.98
N VAL A 126 -13.82 -2.25 17.10
CA VAL A 126 -13.20 -1.70 18.31
C VAL A 126 -12.17 -2.69 18.87
N ALA A 127 -10.92 -2.55 18.46
CA ALA A 127 -9.83 -2.78 19.39
C ALA A 127 -9.74 -1.51 20.23
N GLU A 128 -9.79 -1.63 21.55
CA GLU A 128 -9.81 -0.49 22.47
C GLU A 128 -8.72 0.53 22.09
N ASP A 129 -9.17 1.70 21.64
CA ASP A 129 -8.35 2.72 21.02
C ASP A 129 -7.22 3.12 21.99
N ILE A 130 -5.96 3.06 21.55
CA ILE A 130 -4.84 3.52 22.37
C ILE A 130 -4.92 5.04 22.41
N GLY A 131 -5.17 5.58 23.60
CA GLY A 131 -5.46 6.98 23.81
C GLY A 131 -5.27 7.40 25.27
N PRO A 132 -5.80 8.56 25.67
CA PRO A 132 -5.46 9.16 26.95
C PRO A 132 -5.94 8.38 28.17
N GLY A 133 -6.92 7.50 28.01
CA GLY A 133 -7.45 6.65 29.09
C GLY A 133 -6.65 5.37 29.35
N ASN A 134 -5.78 4.95 28.42
CA ASN A 134 -5.10 3.65 28.50
C ASN A 134 -3.63 3.69 28.05
N ALA A 135 -3.07 4.85 27.70
CA ALA A 135 -1.65 4.99 27.42
C ALA A 135 -1.06 6.28 28.00
N ALA A 136 0.22 6.25 28.33
CA ALA A 136 0.97 7.41 28.79
C ALA A 136 2.45 7.31 28.37
N ILE A 137 3.03 8.44 27.97
CA ILE A 137 4.43 8.54 27.54
C ILE A 137 5.18 9.39 28.56
N THR A 138 6.31 8.89 29.05
CA THR A 138 7.25 9.66 29.88
C THR A 138 8.57 9.80 29.14
N LEU A 139 8.88 11.01 28.66
CA LEU A 139 10.09 11.31 27.92
C LEU A 139 11.32 11.40 28.85
N GLN A 140 12.40 10.71 28.47
CA GLN A 140 13.65 10.56 29.23
C GLN A 140 14.87 10.82 28.32
N GLY A 141 14.88 11.99 27.68
CA GLY A 141 15.91 12.37 26.71
C GLY A 141 15.72 11.69 25.35
N GLU A 142 16.60 10.73 25.02
CA GLU A 142 16.61 9.94 23.78
C GLU A 142 15.72 8.68 23.86
N THR A 143 15.25 8.34 25.05
CA THR A 143 14.32 7.22 25.26
C THR A 143 13.09 7.67 26.03
N ALA A 144 12.08 6.82 26.09
CA ALA A 144 10.86 7.03 26.83
C ALA A 144 10.45 5.77 27.61
N CYS A 145 9.71 5.98 28.69
CA CYS A 145 8.87 4.93 29.26
C CYS A 145 7.47 5.10 28.69
N VAL A 146 6.93 4.06 28.09
CA VAL A 146 5.56 4.05 27.57
C VAL A 146 4.75 3.03 28.34
N LYS A 147 3.67 3.48 28.98
CA LYS A 147 2.69 2.59 29.59
C LYS A 147 1.53 2.41 28.63
N ILE A 148 1.16 1.18 28.33
CA ILE A 148 -0.01 0.81 27.53
C ILE A 148 -0.81 -0.19 28.34
N LYS A 149 -2.05 0.16 28.68
CA LYS A 149 -2.91 -0.54 29.65
C LYS A 149 -2.14 -0.74 30.97
N GLU A 150 -1.87 -1.99 31.36
CA GLU A 150 -1.13 -2.32 32.59
C GLU A 150 0.37 -2.55 32.34
N LYS A 151 0.79 -2.62 31.06
CA LYS A 151 2.16 -2.97 30.69
C LYS A 151 3.03 -1.72 30.54
N VAL A 152 4.20 -1.75 31.17
CA VAL A 152 5.22 -0.70 31.05
C VAL A 152 6.33 -1.18 30.12
N HIS A 153 6.65 -0.34 29.16
CA HIS A 153 7.75 -0.52 28.22
C HIS A 153 8.82 0.53 28.55
N GLU A 154 10.00 0.07 28.93
CA GLU A 154 11.14 0.93 29.26
C GLU A 154 12.09 1.06 28.06
N LYS A 155 12.89 2.13 28.04
CA LYS A 155 13.91 2.39 27.02
C LYS A 155 13.36 2.41 25.59
N VAL A 156 12.10 2.83 25.42
CA VAL A 156 11.46 2.98 24.11
C VAL A 156 12.20 4.07 23.33
N PRO A 157 12.64 3.84 22.09
CA PRO A 157 13.37 4.83 21.32
C PRO A 157 12.50 6.05 21.03
N VAL A 158 13.08 7.26 21.17
CA VAL A 158 12.43 8.53 20.83
C VAL A 158 13.07 9.12 19.58
N PHE A 159 12.29 9.26 18.52
CA PHE A 159 12.69 9.91 17.27
C PHE A 159 12.21 11.36 17.27
N ARG A 160 13.06 12.29 16.81
CA ARG A 160 12.75 13.75 16.81
C ARG A 160 12.95 14.38 15.44
N GLY A 161 11.96 15.12 14.96
CA GLY A 161 12.05 15.88 13.71
C GLY A 161 11.27 15.29 12.53
N ALA A 162 11.11 16.08 11.47
CA ALA A 162 10.24 15.77 10.33
C ALA A 162 10.73 14.56 9.51
N GLY A 163 9.81 13.66 9.14
CA GLY A 163 10.06 12.62 8.13
C GLY A 163 10.72 11.32 8.64
N MET A 164 10.75 11.06 9.95
CA MET A 164 11.32 9.83 10.52
C MET A 164 10.32 8.69 10.78
N ASP A 165 9.10 8.81 10.28
CA ASP A 165 8.01 7.83 10.49
C ASP A 165 8.40 6.40 10.07
N HIS A 166 9.28 6.24 9.08
CA HIS A 166 9.78 4.96 8.58
C HIS A 166 10.78 4.24 9.50
N ARG A 167 11.41 4.94 10.45
CA ARG A 167 12.36 4.31 11.40
C ARG A 167 11.64 3.61 12.54
N ALA A 168 10.51 4.17 12.97
CA ALA A 168 9.67 3.58 13.99
C ALA A 168 9.00 2.28 13.51
N THR A 169 8.73 2.14 12.20
CA THR A 169 8.09 0.93 11.66
C THR A 169 8.95 -0.33 11.74
N ALA A 170 10.25 -0.21 11.99
CA ALA A 170 11.14 -1.33 12.27
C ALA A 170 11.08 -1.80 13.74
N GLU A 171 10.56 -0.97 14.63
CA GLU A 171 10.46 -1.24 16.06
C GLU A 171 9.05 -1.75 16.43
N SER A 172 8.97 -2.58 17.47
CA SER A 172 7.67 -3.00 18.02
C SER A 172 6.96 -1.88 18.80
N ILE A 173 7.73 -0.91 19.31
CA ILE A 173 7.22 0.28 20.01
C ILE A 173 8.22 1.43 19.85
N ALA A 174 7.73 2.63 19.53
CA ALA A 174 8.57 3.82 19.38
C ALA A 174 7.79 5.10 19.66
N VAL A 175 8.47 6.16 20.09
CA VAL A 175 7.87 7.48 20.27
C VAL A 175 8.44 8.44 19.24
N HIS A 176 7.60 9.22 18.59
CA HIS A 176 8.02 10.32 17.72
C HIS A 176 7.57 11.65 18.30
N VAL A 177 8.49 12.62 18.34
CA VAL A 177 8.21 14.00 18.73
C VAL A 177 8.51 14.88 17.53
N ASP A 178 7.48 15.51 17.00
CA ASP A 178 7.59 16.40 15.85
C ASP A 178 8.13 17.79 16.25
N SER A 179 8.43 18.60 15.25
CA SER A 179 8.95 19.96 15.38
C SER A 179 7.99 20.94 16.04
N ASP A 180 6.68 20.66 16.00
CA ASP A 180 5.62 21.41 16.67
C ASP A 180 5.28 20.87 18.08
N ASP A 181 6.15 20.00 18.61
CA ASP A 181 6.01 19.31 19.90
C ASP A 181 4.90 18.26 19.95
N THR A 182 4.25 17.98 18.82
CA THR A 182 3.26 16.89 18.73
C THR A 182 3.95 15.55 18.92
N THR A 183 3.44 14.75 19.85
CA THR A 183 3.99 13.43 20.14
C THR A 183 3.05 12.33 19.67
N ARG A 184 3.62 11.32 19.00
CA ARG A 184 2.91 10.13 18.52
C ARG A 184 3.61 8.87 19.04
N LEU A 185 2.82 7.84 19.35
CA LEU A 185 3.31 6.52 19.75
C LEU A 185 3.10 5.55 18.60
N TRP A 186 4.17 4.90 18.15
CA TRP A 186 4.09 3.74 17.29
C TRP A 186 3.90 2.49 18.16
N PHE A 187 2.81 1.75 17.92
CA PHE A 187 2.56 0.48 18.58
C PHE A 187 1.62 -0.37 17.72
N ASP A 188 1.90 -1.66 17.64
CA ASP A 188 1.08 -2.65 16.90
C ASP A 188 0.82 -2.25 15.43
N GLY A 189 1.85 -1.74 14.76
CA GLY A 189 1.77 -1.40 13.34
C GLY A 189 1.03 -0.09 13.00
N ALA A 190 0.69 0.73 14.01
CA ALA A 190 0.00 1.99 13.81
C ALA A 190 0.59 3.13 14.66
N TRP A 191 0.43 4.36 14.15
CA TRP A 191 0.70 5.58 14.91
C TRP A 191 -0.54 6.01 15.69
N HIS A 192 -0.37 6.19 16.99
CA HIS A 192 -1.39 6.62 17.94
C HIS A 192 -1.05 8.04 18.42
N GLY A 193 -2.01 8.96 18.29
CA GLY A 193 -1.89 10.35 18.74
C GLY A 193 -2.66 10.61 20.04
N ASN A 194 -2.61 11.85 20.54
CA ASN A 194 -3.39 12.29 21.72
C ASN A 194 -3.11 11.47 23.01
N ILE A 195 -1.87 11.02 23.18
CA ILE A 195 -1.43 10.30 24.37
C ILE A 195 -0.79 11.30 25.34
N PRO A 196 -1.17 11.30 26.64
CA PRO A 196 -0.57 12.15 27.65
C PRO A 196 0.95 11.97 27.70
N VAL A 197 1.66 13.08 27.51
CA VAL A 197 3.12 13.12 27.56
C VAL A 197 3.56 13.86 28.81
N THR A 198 4.37 13.19 29.63
CA THR A 198 5.05 13.79 30.77
C THR A 198 6.54 13.88 30.45
N ARG A 199 7.14 15.05 30.69
CA ARG A 199 8.59 15.21 30.62
C ARG A 199 9.16 14.98 32.01
N GLU A 200 10.19 14.15 32.10
CA GLU A 200 10.79 13.85 33.39
C GLU A 200 11.41 15.12 34.01
N GLY A 201 10.89 15.55 35.16
CA GLY A 201 11.43 16.67 35.93
C GLY A 201 12.71 16.30 36.67
N LEU A 202 13.46 17.33 37.10
CA LEU A 202 14.78 17.21 37.75
C LEU A 202 14.80 16.20 38.93
N TRP A 203 13.70 16.12 39.69
CA TRP A 203 13.56 15.25 40.87
C TRP A 203 13.43 13.76 40.56
N GLN A 204 12.84 13.37 39.43
CA GLN A 204 12.71 11.97 39.02
C GLN A 204 14.04 11.41 38.45
N ARG A 205 14.80 12.27 37.75
CA ARG A 205 16.19 11.98 37.33
C ARG A 205 17.12 11.71 38.51
N LEU A 206 16.92 12.42 39.64
CA LEU A 206 17.69 12.22 40.87
C LEU A 206 17.35 10.90 41.58
N LYS A 207 16.06 10.52 41.65
CA LYS A 207 15.66 9.22 42.23
C LYS A 207 16.23 8.03 41.47
N ARG A 208 16.29 8.09 40.14
CA ARG A 208 16.84 7.00 39.31
C ARG A 208 18.36 6.82 39.49
N LYS A 209 19.09 7.90 39.81
CA LYS A 209 20.53 7.86 40.17
C LYS A 209 20.81 7.33 41.57
N LEU A 210 19.81 7.27 42.46
CA LEU A 210 19.96 6.79 43.84
C LEU A 210 19.61 5.31 44.01
N ILE A 211 18.98 4.69 43.00
CA ILE A 211 18.53 3.28 43.02
C ILE A 211 19.25 2.45 41.94
N GLY A 212 20.19 3.05 41.20
CA GLY A 212 21.05 2.39 40.21
C GLY A 212 22.46 2.15 40.74
#